data_AF-A0A536I0E1-F1
#
_entry.id   AF-A0A536I0E1-F1
#
_cell.length_a   1.000
_cell.length_b   1.000
_cell.length_c   1.000
_cell.angle_alpha   90.00
_cell.angle_beta   90.00
_cell.angle_gamma   90.00
#
_symmetry.space_group_name_H-M   'P 1'
#
loop_
_entity.id
_entity.type
_entity.pdbx_description
1 polymer ?
#
loop_
_entity_poly.entity_id
_entity_poly.type
_entity_poly.pdbx_seq_one_letter_code
_entity_poly.pdbx_strand_id
1 'polypeptide(L)'
;MSVTDDLLKNNQAYARSFDKGNLPLPPARKLAVLACMDARLHVSKILGLKEGDAHVIRNAGGVATEDAIRSLTISQRLLGTEEIVLIHHTDCGMLTFSDDQVKADIAKEV
;
A
#
# COMPACT_ATOMS: atom_id res chain seq x y z
N MET A 1 -2.94 6.22 -26.63
CA MET A 1 -3.05 5.06 -25.72
C MET A 1 -2.36 5.47 -24.44
N SER A 2 -3.10 5.50 -23.34
CA SER A 2 -2.60 5.88 -22.02
C SER A 2 -1.93 4.68 -21.34
N VAL A 3 -1.13 4.92 -20.29
CA VAL A 3 -0.61 3.84 -19.44
C VAL A 3 -1.77 2.99 -18.88
N THR A 4 -2.90 3.61 -18.55
CA THR A 4 -4.10 2.93 -18.07
C THR A 4 -4.63 1.91 -19.08
N ASP A 5 -4.61 2.23 -20.39
CA ASP A 5 -5.07 1.30 -21.43
C ASP A 5 -4.22 0.02 -21.47
N ASP A 6 -2.91 0.13 -21.23
CA ASP A 6 -2.02 -1.02 -21.18
C ASP A 6 -2.19 -1.82 -19.88
N LEU A 7 -2.43 -1.16 -18.76
CA LEU A 7 -2.75 -1.83 -17.49
C LEU A 7 -4.06 -2.64 -17.59
N LEU A 8 -5.06 -2.16 -18.33
CA LEU A 8 -6.29 -2.91 -18.59
C LEU A 8 -6.02 -4.20 -19.37
N LYS A 9 -5.12 -4.18 -20.36
CA LYS A 9 -4.72 -5.39 -21.09
C LYS A 9 -3.97 -6.37 -20.19
N ASN A 10 -3.06 -5.87 -19.36
CA ASN A 10 -2.33 -6.71 -18.40
C ASN A 10 -3.29 -7.40 -17.43
N ASN A 11 -4.30 -6.67 -16.92
CA ASN A 11 -5.33 -7.23 -16.05
C ASN A 11 -6.17 -8.31 -16.74
N GLN A 12 -6.52 -8.14 -18.02
CA GLN A 12 -7.23 -9.17 -18.78
C GLN A 12 -6.43 -10.48 -18.87
N ALA A 13 -5.10 -10.40 -19.01
CA ALA A 13 -4.25 -11.58 -19.00
C ALA A 13 -4.20 -12.22 -17.60
N TYR A 14 -4.01 -11.43 -16.56
CA TYR A 14 -3.99 -11.90 -15.17
C TYR A 14 -5.29 -12.62 -14.77
N ALA A 15 -6.44 -12.05 -15.11
CA ALA A 15 -7.76 -12.60 -14.75
C ALA A 15 -8.03 -13.99 -15.36
N ARG A 16 -7.42 -14.32 -16.52
CA ARG A 16 -7.59 -15.63 -17.17
C ARG A 16 -6.98 -16.79 -16.39
N SER A 17 -5.94 -16.52 -15.59
CA SER A 17 -5.24 -17.53 -14.79
C SER A 17 -5.50 -17.39 -13.29
N PHE A 18 -6.33 -16.44 -12.87
CA PHE A 18 -6.59 -16.18 -11.46
C PHE A 18 -7.45 -17.29 -10.84
N ASP A 19 -6.93 -17.97 -9.82
CA ASP A 19 -7.56 -19.12 -9.16
C ASP A 19 -7.89 -18.86 -7.67
N LYS A 20 -7.74 -17.61 -7.20
CA LYS A 20 -7.85 -17.25 -5.76
C LYS A 20 -9.16 -16.57 -5.37
N GLY A 21 -10.23 -16.75 -6.15
CA GLY A 21 -11.52 -16.08 -5.92
C GLY A 21 -12.25 -16.49 -4.63
N ASN A 22 -11.90 -17.63 -4.05
CA ASN A 22 -12.52 -18.16 -2.83
C ASN A 22 -11.74 -17.84 -1.55
N LEU A 23 -10.69 -17.00 -1.61
CA LEU A 23 -9.97 -16.61 -0.41
C LEU A 23 -10.89 -15.85 0.56
N PRO A 24 -10.79 -16.12 1.87
CA PRO A 24 -11.61 -15.44 2.86
C PRO A 24 -11.20 -13.97 3.01
N LEU A 25 -12.12 -13.15 3.52
CA LEU A 25 -11.87 -11.72 3.76
C LEU A 25 -10.81 -11.46 4.85
N PRO A 26 -10.82 -12.14 6.02
CA PRO A 26 -9.78 -11.96 7.03
C PRO A 26 -8.40 -12.43 6.56
N PRO A 27 -7.31 -11.65 6.79
CA PRO A 27 -5.97 -12.07 6.40
C PRO A 27 -5.50 -13.31 7.15
N ALA A 28 -4.97 -14.30 6.41
CA ALA A 28 -4.60 -15.61 6.96
C ALA A 28 -3.50 -15.54 8.03
N ARG A 29 -2.58 -14.57 7.92
CA ARG A 29 -1.49 -14.36 8.90
C ARG A 29 -1.86 -13.39 10.01
N LYS A 30 -3.09 -12.87 10.02
CA LYS A 30 -3.54 -11.82 10.96
C LYS A 30 -2.59 -10.61 10.99
N LEU A 31 -2.00 -10.27 9.84
CA LEU A 31 -0.98 -9.24 9.70
C LEU A 31 -1.51 -8.03 8.94
N ALA A 32 -1.17 -6.83 9.40
CA ALA A 32 -1.27 -5.59 8.63
C ALA A 32 0.12 -4.98 8.40
N VAL A 33 0.39 -4.49 7.20
CA VAL A 33 1.63 -3.82 6.83
C VAL A 33 1.33 -2.37 6.48
N LEU A 34 2.04 -1.42 7.08
CA LEU A 34 2.06 -0.02 6.65
C LEU A 34 3.41 0.26 5.97
N ALA A 35 3.38 0.72 4.71
CA ALA A 35 4.59 0.96 3.93
C ALA A 35 4.51 2.23 3.07
N CYS A 36 5.66 2.73 2.63
CA CYS A 36 5.71 3.83 1.65
C CYS A 36 5.07 3.43 0.30
N MET A 37 4.48 4.38 -0.42
CA MET A 37 3.92 4.21 -1.77
C MET A 37 4.97 4.11 -2.88
N ASP A 38 6.26 4.16 -2.54
CA ASP A 38 7.38 4.12 -3.47
C ASP A 38 7.26 2.98 -4.50
N ALA A 39 7.40 3.32 -5.78
CA ALA A 39 7.19 2.40 -6.90
C ALA A 39 8.19 1.24 -6.93
N ARG A 40 9.33 1.35 -6.24
CA ARG A 40 10.36 0.31 -6.13
C ARG A 40 9.99 -0.75 -5.09
N LEU A 41 9.04 -0.45 -4.19
CA LEU A 41 8.62 -1.37 -3.13
C LEU A 41 7.49 -2.27 -3.61
N HIS A 42 7.81 -3.54 -3.83
CA HIS A 42 6.84 -4.62 -4.03
C HIS A 42 6.66 -5.40 -2.72
N VAL A 43 5.94 -4.81 -1.76
CA VAL A 43 5.83 -5.26 -0.36
C VAL A 43 5.60 -6.77 -0.21
N SER A 44 4.63 -7.34 -0.94
CA SER A 44 4.32 -8.77 -0.84
C SER A 44 5.50 -9.66 -1.27
N LYS A 45 6.30 -9.22 -2.26
CA LYS A 45 7.52 -9.97 -2.66
C LYS A 45 8.63 -9.83 -1.63
N ILE A 46 8.83 -8.63 -1.07
CA ILE A 46 9.86 -8.36 -0.06
C ILE A 46 9.64 -9.24 1.18
N LEU A 47 8.39 -9.39 1.62
CA LEU A 47 8.02 -10.15 2.81
C LEU A 47 7.67 -11.63 2.53
N GLY A 48 7.68 -12.08 1.27
CA GLY A 48 7.27 -13.45 0.91
C GLY A 48 5.78 -13.75 1.17
N LEU A 49 4.91 -12.74 1.10
CA LEU A 49 3.48 -12.85 1.30
C LEU A 49 2.77 -13.32 0.02
N LYS A 50 1.73 -14.13 0.21
CA LYS A 50 0.81 -14.55 -0.85
C LYS A 50 -0.51 -13.77 -0.78
N GLU A 51 -1.34 -13.88 -1.81
CA GLU A 51 -2.70 -13.32 -1.81
C GLU A 51 -3.48 -13.82 -0.59
N GLY A 52 -4.11 -12.88 0.14
CA GLY A 52 -4.87 -13.18 1.36
C GLY A 52 -4.03 -13.28 2.64
N ASP A 53 -2.69 -13.20 2.59
CA ASP A 53 -1.87 -13.35 3.81
C ASP A 53 -1.99 -12.16 4.77
N ALA A 54 -1.99 -10.93 4.24
CA ALA A 54 -1.92 -9.69 5.02
C ALA A 54 -2.66 -8.53 4.37
N HIS A 55 -3.12 -7.58 5.17
CA HIS A 55 -3.47 -6.25 4.65
C HIS A 55 -2.21 -5.44 4.37
N VAL A 56 -2.20 -4.68 3.27
CA VAL A 56 -1.09 -3.80 2.90
C VAL A 56 -1.64 -2.39 2.67
N ILE A 57 -1.32 -1.49 3.59
CA ILE A 57 -1.69 -0.08 3.61
C ILE A 57 -0.48 0.73 3.14
N ARG A 58 -0.67 1.67 2.20
CA ARG A 58 0.44 2.45 1.63
C ARG A 58 0.10 3.93 1.49
N ASN A 59 1.05 4.79 1.82
CA ASN A 59 0.98 6.25 1.61
C ASN A 59 2.39 6.85 1.40
N ALA A 60 2.50 8.15 1.17
CA ALA A 60 3.78 8.83 1.02
C ALA A 60 4.59 8.73 2.32
N GLY A 61 5.74 8.04 2.27
CA GLY A 61 6.64 7.83 3.42
C GLY A 61 6.30 6.67 4.34
N GLY A 62 5.11 6.06 4.23
CA GLY A 62 4.67 5.03 5.18
C GLY A 62 4.28 5.62 6.54
N VAL A 63 3.81 6.87 6.56
CA VAL A 63 3.51 7.62 7.77
C VAL A 63 2.22 7.09 8.43
N ALA A 64 2.22 6.93 9.75
CA ALA A 64 1.03 6.54 10.53
C ALA A 64 0.06 7.71 10.70
N THR A 65 -0.55 8.16 9.60
CA THR A 65 -1.58 9.21 9.58
C THR A 65 -2.90 8.72 10.16
N GLU A 66 -3.85 9.63 10.41
CA GLU A 66 -5.22 9.30 10.80
C GLU A 66 -5.88 8.28 9.85
N ASP A 67 -5.61 8.38 8.54
CA ASP A 67 -6.14 7.42 7.57
C ASP A 67 -5.49 6.03 7.68
N ALA A 68 -4.19 5.98 7.99
CA ALA A 68 -3.51 4.71 8.28
C ALA A 68 -4.05 4.10 9.58
N ILE A 69 -4.23 4.90 10.64
CA ILE A 69 -4.81 4.46 11.92
C ILE A 69 -6.26 3.98 11.74
N ARG A 70 -7.08 4.70 10.97
CA ARG A 70 -8.44 4.27 10.60
C ARG A 70 -8.41 2.90 9.91
N SER A 71 -7.52 2.73 8.94
CA SER A 71 -7.36 1.48 8.18
C SER A 71 -6.86 0.32 9.07
N LEU A 72 -5.89 0.57 9.94
CA LEU A 72 -5.39 -0.40 10.92
C LEU A 72 -6.47 -0.78 11.93
N THR A 73 -7.26 0.18 12.39
CA THR A 73 -8.38 -0.05 13.32
C THR A 73 -9.41 -0.99 12.69
N ILE A 74 -9.80 -0.75 11.43
CA ILE A 74 -10.70 -1.65 10.69
C ILE A 74 -10.07 -3.04 10.55
N SER A 75 -8.80 -3.10 10.12
CA SER A 75 -8.05 -4.35 9.97
C SER A 75 -8.08 -5.20 11.24
N GLN A 76 -7.84 -4.58 12.40
CA GLN A 76 -7.79 -5.30 13.66
C GLN A 76 -9.18 -5.61 14.25
N ARG A 77 -10.11 -4.65 14.20
CA ARG A 77 -11.41 -4.76 14.89
C ARG A 77 -12.45 -5.54 14.10
N LEU A 78 -12.41 -5.44 12.78
CA LEU A 78 -13.42 -6.06 11.91
C LEU A 78 -12.86 -7.26 11.15
N LEU A 79 -11.55 -7.30 10.91
CA LEU A 79 -10.92 -8.29 10.02
C LEU A 79 -9.86 -9.17 10.71
N GLY A 80 -9.71 -9.03 12.02
CA GLY A 80 -8.99 -9.99 12.87
C GLY A 80 -7.47 -9.97 12.80
N THR A 81 -6.84 -8.91 12.27
CA THR A 81 -5.37 -8.78 12.37
C THR A 81 -4.93 -8.45 13.80
N GLU A 82 -3.80 -8.99 14.22
CA GLU A 82 -3.24 -8.86 15.57
C GLU A 82 -1.86 -8.21 15.55
N GLU A 83 -1.16 -8.27 14.41
CA GLU A 83 0.21 -7.78 14.26
C GLU A 83 0.31 -6.65 13.21
N ILE A 84 1.24 -5.72 13.44
CA ILE A 84 1.53 -4.61 12.52
C ILE A 84 3.03 -4.57 12.20
N VAL A 85 3.36 -4.51 10.92
CA VAL A 85 4.73 -4.23 10.43
C VAL A 85 4.76 -2.86 9.76
N LEU A 86 5.72 -2.02 10.16
CA LEU A 86 5.97 -0.70 9.57
C LEU A 86 7.24 -0.75 8.71
N ILE A 87 7.12 -0.35 7.44
CA ILE A 87 8.24 -0.36 6.48
C ILE A 87 8.48 1.04 5.92
N HIS A 88 9.51 1.69 6.42
CA HIS A 88 10.15 2.81 5.74
C HIS A 88 11.24 2.30 4.79
N HIS A 89 11.86 3.18 4.01
CA HIS A 89 12.96 2.80 3.13
C HIS A 89 14.00 3.91 2.95
N THR A 90 15.20 3.52 2.55
CA THR A 90 16.28 4.43 2.13
C THR A 90 15.91 5.17 0.85
N ASP A 91 16.50 6.34 0.63
CA ASP A 91 16.25 7.16 -0.57
C ASP A 91 14.74 7.47 -0.75
N CYS A 92 14.05 7.73 0.36
CA CYS A 92 12.65 8.11 0.36
C CYS A 92 12.51 9.58 -0.02
N GLY A 93 11.64 9.88 -0.99
CA GLY A 93 11.35 11.26 -1.41
C GLY A 93 10.88 12.16 -0.26
N MET A 94 10.25 11.60 0.77
CA MET A 94 9.83 12.38 1.96
C MET A 94 10.99 12.94 2.78
N LEU A 95 12.24 12.57 2.47
CA LEU A 95 13.44 13.14 3.08
C LEU A 95 14.04 14.30 2.26
N THR A 96 13.50 14.61 1.08
CA THR A 96 14.12 15.54 0.12
C THR A 96 13.47 16.92 0.08
N PHE A 97 12.45 17.17 0.90
CA PHE A 97 11.74 18.44 0.96
C PHE A 97 11.15 18.68 2.37
N SER A 98 10.76 19.93 2.63
CA SER A 98 10.00 20.31 3.82
C SER A 98 8.55 20.67 3.48
N ASP A 99 7.68 20.62 4.48
CA ASP A 99 6.28 21.06 4.35
C ASP A 99 6.16 22.48 3.81
N ASP A 100 6.97 23.42 4.31
CA ASP A 100 6.91 24.82 3.90
C ASP A 100 7.30 25.00 2.44
N GLN A 101 8.27 24.23 1.96
CA GLN A 101 8.67 24.26 0.56
C GLN A 101 7.54 23.76 -0.34
N VAL A 102 6.94 22.60 -0.02
CA VAL A 102 5.83 22.05 -0.80
C VAL A 102 4.63 22.99 -0.81
N LYS A 103 4.26 23.55 0.35
CA LYS A 103 3.16 24.52 0.45
C LYS A 103 3.41 25.77 -0.40
N ALA A 104 4.63 26.30 -0.38
CA ALA A 104 5.01 27.46 -1.17
C ALA A 104 4.99 27.17 -2.68
N ASP A 105 5.41 25.99 -3.11
CA ASP A 105 5.40 25.62 -4.53
C ASP A 105 3.98 25.40 -5.03
N ILE A 106 3.11 24.72 -4.28
CA ILE A 106 1.68 24.58 -4.61
C ILE A 106 1.01 25.95 -4.76
N ALA A 107 1.29 26.90 -3.87
CA ALA A 107 0.68 28.24 -3.93
C ALA A 107 1.10 29.06 -5.16
N LYS A 108 2.19 28.70 -5.85
CA LYS A 108 2.63 29.36 -7.11
C LYS A 108 1.97 28.77 -8.36
N GLU A 109 1.48 27.53 -8.28
CA GLU A 109 0.84 26.84 -9.40
C GLU A 109 -0.66 27.15 -9.54
N VAL A 110 -1.23 27.85 -8.55
CA VAL A 110 -2.61 28.37 -8.52
C VAL A 110 -2.63 29.81 -9.00
#